data_AF-A0A377A3E5-F1
#
_entry.id   AF-A0A377A3E5-F1
#
_cell.length_a   1.000
_cell.length_b   1.000
_cell.length_c   1.000
_cell.angle_alpha   90.00
_cell.angle_beta   90.00
_cell.angle_gamma   90.00
#
_symmetry.space_group_name_H-M   'P 1'
#
loop_
_entity.id
_entity.type
_entity.pdbx_description
1 polymer ?
#
loop_
_entity_poly.entity_id
_entity_poly.type
_entity_poly.pdbx_seq_one_letter_code
_entity_poly.pdbx_strand_id
1 'polypeptide(L)' 'MHEYVVSTGDTLSSILNQYGIDMGDITQLAAADKELRNLKIGQQLSWTLTADGELQRLTGKCLVVKPEPMTVLPLTVLK' A
#
# COMPACT_ATOMS: atom_id res chain seq x y z
N MET A 1 5.67 -0.53 9.74
CA MET A 1 5.66 -0.91 8.32
C MET A 1 4.22 -0.98 7.87
N HIS A 2 3.91 -0.50 6.67
CA HIS A 2 2.57 -0.48 6.11
C HIS A 2 2.51 -1.39 4.89
N GLU A 3 1.35 -2.03 4.69
CA GLU A 3 1.09 -2.95 3.59
C GLU A 3 -0.29 -2.65 3.01
N TYR A 4 -0.39 -2.61 1.69
CA TYR A 4 -1.64 -2.32 0.99
C TYR A 4 -1.73 -3.12 -0.29
N VAL A 5 -2.92 -3.62 -0.60
CA VAL A 5 -3.21 -4.30 -1.87
C VAL A 5 -4.00 -3.35 -2.76
N VAL A 6 -3.44 -3.03 -3.92
CA VAL A 6 -4.05 -2.11 -4.89
C VAL A 6 -5.40 -2.67 -5.34
N SER A 7 -6.46 -1.88 -5.14
CA SER A 7 -7.79 -2.21 -5.63
C SER A 7 -8.14 -1.43 -6.90
N THR A 8 -9.21 -1.84 -7.58
CA THR A 8 -9.68 -1.17 -8.78
C THR A 8 -10.00 0.30 -8.51
N GLY A 9 -9.35 1.21 -9.22
CA GLY A 9 -9.52 2.66 -9.05
C GLY A 9 -8.53 3.31 -8.09
N ASP A 10 -7.74 2.53 -7.35
CA ASP A 10 -6.66 3.07 -6.55
C ASP A 10 -5.49 3.53 -7.43
N THR A 11 -4.86 4.62 -7.00
CA THR A 11 -3.60 5.11 -7.55
C THR A 11 -2.59 5.24 -6.43
N LEU A 12 -1.29 5.17 -6.77
CA LEU A 12 -0.22 5.34 -5.78
C LEU A 12 -0.41 6.65 -5.00
N SER A 13 -0.75 7.71 -5.72
CA SER A 13 -1.02 9.02 -5.16
C SER A 13 -2.20 9.02 -4.21
N SER A 14 -3.33 8.40 -4.57
CA SER A 14 -4.48 8.30 -3.66
C SER A 14 -4.13 7.50 -2.40
N ILE A 15 -3.39 6.39 -2.53
CA ILE A 15 -3.02 5.54 -1.40
C ILE A 15 -2.09 6.30 -0.45
N LEU A 16 -1.01 6.89 -0.94
CA LEU A 16 0.00 7.54 -0.11
C LEU A 16 -0.47 8.89 0.44
N ASN A 17 -1.29 9.64 -0.30
CA ASN A 17 -1.85 10.91 0.16
C ASN A 17 -2.79 10.73 1.37
N GLN A 18 -3.44 9.57 1.52
CA GLN A 18 -4.22 9.24 2.73
C GLN A 18 -3.38 9.15 4.00
N TYR A 19 -2.07 8.93 3.86
CA TYR A 19 -1.12 8.89 4.98
C TYR A 19 -0.42 10.25 5.19
N GLY A 20 -0.84 11.29 4.46
CA GLY A 20 -0.27 12.64 4.57
C GLY A 20 1.09 12.82 3.88
N ILE A 21 1.45 11.91 2.98
CA ILE A 21 2.70 12.00 2.21
C ILE A 21 2.54 13.08 1.14
N ASP A 22 3.54 13.96 1.01
CA ASP A 22 3.50 15.07 0.05
C ASP A 22 3.45 14.58 -1.40
N MET A 23 2.69 15.31 -2.22
CA MET A 23 2.50 14.98 -3.63
C MET A 23 3.81 15.04 -4.41
N GLY A 24 4.74 15.92 -4.02
CA GLY A 24 6.08 16.02 -4.59
C GLY A 24 6.88 14.73 -4.44
N ASP A 25 6.94 14.17 -3.23
CA ASP A 25 7.62 12.90 -2.96
C ASP A 25 6.99 11.75 -3.73
N ILE A 26 5.65 11.65 -3.71
CA ILE A 26 4.89 10.65 -4.45
C ILE A 26 5.24 10.71 -5.95
N THR A 27 5.31 11.91 -6.53
CA THR A 27 5.57 12.10 -7.95
C THR A 27 7.02 11.72 -8.30
N GLN A 28 7.98 12.04 -7.44
CA GLN A 28 9.38 11.64 -7.63
C GLN A 28 9.55 10.12 -7.59
N LEU A 29 8.86 9.43 -6.69
CA LEU A 29 8.89 7.97 -6.59
C LEU A 29 8.23 7.30 -7.79
N ALA A 30 7.08 7.81 -8.23
CA ALA A 30 6.40 7.32 -9.43
C ALA A 30 7.20 7.62 -10.70
N ALA A 31 8.02 8.67 -10.70
CA ALA A 31 8.94 8.98 -11.80
C ALA A 31 10.18 8.06 -11.79
N ALA A 32 10.69 7.72 -10.60
CA ALA A 32 11.81 6.80 -10.42
C ALA A 32 11.44 5.36 -10.83
N ASP A 33 10.20 4.94 -10.58
CA ASP A 33 9.75 3.58 -10.82
C ASP A 33 8.43 3.52 -11.61
N LYS A 34 8.53 3.05 -12.86
CA LYS A 34 7.37 2.96 -13.76
C LYS A 34 6.34 1.93 -13.31
N GLU A 35 6.72 0.93 -12.52
CA GLU A 35 5.79 -0.08 -11.99
C GLU A 35 4.97 0.49 -10.83
N LEU A 36 5.54 1.40 -10.05
CA LEU A 36 4.80 2.16 -9.03
C LEU A 36 3.83 3.17 -9.64
N ARG A 37 4.15 3.70 -10.83
CA ARG A 37 3.24 4.56 -11.59
C ARG A 37 2.10 3.77 -12.24
N ASN A 38 2.41 2.60 -12.80
CA ASN A 38 1.43 1.74 -13.48
C ASN A 38 1.03 0.58 -12.58
N LEU A 39 0.49 0.91 -11.41
CA LEU A 39 0.04 -0.09 -10.44
C LEU A 39 -0.96 -1.05 -11.07
N LYS A 40 -0.74 -2.35 -10.85
CA LYS A 40 -1.70 -3.38 -11.25
C LYS A 40 -2.64 -3.69 -10.09
N ILE A 41 -3.91 -3.94 -10.42
CA ILE A 41 -4.90 -4.40 -9.43
C ILE A 41 -4.41 -5.72 -8.84
N GLY A 42 -4.45 -5.84 -7.52
CA GLY A 42 -3.91 -6.99 -6.78
C GLY A 42 -2.39 -6.93 -6.51
N GLN A 43 -1.70 -5.86 -6.93
CA GLN A 43 -0.31 -5.63 -6.55
C GLN A 43 -0.23 -5.24 -5.07
N GLN A 44 0.77 -5.78 -4.36
CA GLN A 44 1.01 -5.41 -2.97
C GLN A 44 2.08 -4.32 -2.90
N LEU A 45 1.77 -3.27 -2.18
CA LEU A 45 2.68 -2.18 -1.85
C LEU A 45 3.05 -2.30 -0.39
N SER A 46 4.33 -2.16 -0.09
CA SER A 46 4.80 -2.01 1.28
C SER A 46 5.65 -0.76 1.40
N TRP A 47 5.42 0.01 2.45
CA TRP A 47 6.25 1.18 2.74
C TRP A 47 6.52 1.38 4.22
N THR A 48 7.56 2.16 4.48
CA THR A 48 7.95 2.60 5.81
C THR A 48 8.00 4.11 5.85
N LEU A 49 7.44 4.67 6.92
CA LEU A 49 7.48 6.09 7.22
C LEU A 49 8.60 6.38 8.23
N THR A 50 9.17 7.57 8.17
CA THR A 50 10.06 8.10 9.21
C THR A 50 9.26 8.48 10.46
N ALA A 51 9.95 8.82 11.55
CA ALA A 51 9.30 9.31 12.77
C ALA A 51 8.50 10.61 12.54
N ASP A 52 8.94 11.41 11.57
CA ASP A 52 8.28 12.65 11.12
C ASP A 52 7.11 12.41 10.14
N GLY A 53 6.85 11.14 9.75
CA GLY A 53 5.76 10.78 8.85
C GLY A 53 6.12 10.83 7.36
N GLU A 54 7.38 11.07 7.02
CA GLU A 54 7.83 11.12 5.63
C GLU A 54 8.08 9.72 5.05
N LEU A 55 7.93 9.57 3.74
CA LEU A 55 8.15 8.28 3.10
C LEU A 55 9.64 7.94 3.02
N GLN A 56 10.06 6.91 3.75
CA GLN A 56 11.46 6.49 3.78
C GLN A 56 11.79 5.44 2.70
N ARG A 57 10.87 4.49 2.49
CA ARG A 57 11.05 3.41 1.52
C ARG A 57 9.70 2.91 1.05
N LEU A 58 9.59 2.67 -0.25
CA LEU A 58 8.45 2.03 -0.90
C LEU A 58 8.97 0.85 -1.72
N THR A 59 8.27 -0.27 -1.63
CA THR A 59 8.58 -1.48 -2.39
C THR A 59 7.28 -2.04 -2.95
N GLY A 60 7.19 -2.07 -4.28
CA GLY A 60 6.13 -2.75 -4.99
C GLY A 60 6.49 -4.22 -5.16
N LYS A 61 5.68 -5.12 -4.62
CA LYS A 61 5.81 -6.55 -4.88
C LYS A 61 4.61 -7.01 -5.69
N CYS A 62 4.87 -7.56 -6.87
CA CYS A 62 3.90 -8.32 -7.62
C CYS A 62 3.68 -9.66 -6.89
N LEU A 63 2.92 -9.62 -5.79
CA LEU A 63 2.40 -10.82 -5.15
C LEU A 63 1.10 -11.18 -5.88
N VAL A 64 1.07 -12.37 -6.50
CA VAL A 64 -0.21 -13.02 -6.76
C VAL A 64 -0.84 -13.19 -5.39
N VAL A 65 -1.81 -12.33 -5.06
CA VAL A 65 -2.57 -12.38 -3.81
C VAL A 65 -3.02 -13.82 -3.60
N LYS A 66 -2.30 -14.56 -2.75
CA LYS A 66 -2.84 -15.79 -2.20
C LYS A 66 -3.88 -15.31 -1.20
N PRO A 67 -5.17 -15.63 -1.37
CA PRO A 67 -6.14 -15.34 -0.33
C PRO A 67 -5.70 -16.14 0.89
N GLU A 68 -5.13 -15.46 1.89
CA GLU A 68 -5.08 -16.06 3.22
C GLU A 68 -6.53 -16.32 3.64
N PRO A 69 -6.86 -17.52 4.14
CA PRO A 69 -8.20 -17.79 4.61
C PRO A 69 -8.48 -16.79 5.73
N MET A 70 -9.48 -15.95 5.53
CA MET A 70 -10.05 -15.10 6.57
C MET A 70 -10.33 -16.01 7.77
N THR A 71 -9.44 -15.98 8.76
CA THR A 71 -9.73 -16.59 10.04
C THR A 71 -10.79 -15.70 10.64
N VAL A 72 -12.04 -16.11 10.47
CA VAL A 72 -13.15 -15.59 11.27
C VAL A 72 -12.72 -15.82 12.71
N LEU A 73 -12.37 -14.74 13.42
CA LEU A 73 -12.23 -14.81 14.86
C LEU A 73 -13.54 -15.43 15.35
N PRO A 74 -13.52 -16.53 16.12
CA PRO A 74 -14.76 -17.04 16.68
C PRO A 74 -15.38 -15.90 17.46
N LEU A 75 -16.60 -15.48 17.10
CA LEU A 75 -17.41 -14.66 17.99
C LEU A 75 -17.53 -15.49 19.25
N THR A 76 -16.75 -15.13 20.27
CA THR A 76 -17.04 -15.56 21.63
C THR A 76 -18.47 -15.10 21.87
N VAL A 77 -19.40 -16.05 21.82
CA VAL A 77 -20.75 -15.90 22.33
C VAL A 77 -20.56 -15.53 23.79
N LEU A 78 -20.67 -14.23 24.09
CA LEU A 78 -20.76 -13.77 25.46
C LEU A 78 -22.13 -14.20 25.96
N LYS A 79 -22.15 -15.35 26.64
CA LYS A 79 -23.28 -15.80 27.45
C LYS A 79 -23.32 -15.01 28.75
#